data_AF-A0A2D4LCN1-F1
#
_entry.id   AF-A0A2D4LCN1-F1
#
_cell.length_a   1.000
_cell.length_b   1.000
_cell.length_c   1.000
_cell.angle_alpha   90.00
_cell.angle_beta   90.00
_cell.angle_gamma   90.00
#
_symmetry.space_group_name_H-M   'P 1'
#
loop_
_entity.id
_entity.type
_entity.pdbx_description
1 polymer ?
#
loop_
_entity_poly.entity_id
_entity_poly.type
_entity_poly.pdbx_seq_one_letter_code
_entity_poly.pdbx_strand_id
1 'polypeptide(L)'
;MVYQSDEKEKAVPLISRLLYYVFPYLRNHSAYNLPSFHASTQLLSSLSGYAYTKRAWKKEVLDLFMDPAFFQMDTSCIHWRTIIDHLLTHEKTMFKDLMNMQSSSLKLFPSFEQKAMLLKRQAFAVFSGEIDQYHLYLPLIQERLTDNLRIGYTSSVGAQMFLFFRVLLLRISPQHLTSLWPIMVTELIQTFIQLEEDLTDEPAKNNRKMSRQKASSNGSARFLGDIHQNELTLYLSACKFLDTALSFPSDKMQLFQMYRWAFVPEVDMQSCSMISDVMESPRECKPHVARIMDLLKLKYGEPNINDEPTKNCDFPLLDLHSISNITQLIPFFNILNSAFKTQSGRLLNTHNFKSFKNIYSTSSGTRILKLLEEYVERDFIDNMENESL
;
A
#
# COMPACT_ATOMS: atom_id res chain seq x y z
N MET A 1 -39.37 -7.55 3.54
CA MET A 1 -40.31 -8.01 2.50
C MET A 1 -39.61 -9.07 1.66
N VAL A 2 -40.10 -10.31 1.66
CA VAL A 2 -39.60 -11.35 0.77
C VAL A 2 -40.36 -11.21 -0.56
N TYR A 3 -39.76 -10.56 -1.55
CA TYR A 3 -40.34 -10.42 -2.89
C TYR A 3 -40.61 -11.81 -3.50
N GLN A 4 -41.80 -12.00 -4.05
CA GLN A 4 -42.17 -13.24 -4.75
C GLN A 4 -41.33 -13.38 -6.04
N SER A 5 -41.08 -14.62 -6.49
CA SER A 5 -40.21 -14.91 -7.65
C SER A 5 -40.65 -14.16 -8.91
N ASP A 6 -41.96 -14.05 -9.14
CA ASP A 6 -42.54 -13.38 -10.32
C ASP A 6 -42.30 -11.87 -10.33
N GLU A 7 -42.22 -11.23 -9.17
CA GLU A 7 -41.92 -9.80 -9.04
C GLU A 7 -40.45 -9.52 -9.35
N LYS A 8 -39.55 -10.46 -8.99
CA LYS A 8 -38.11 -10.36 -9.30
C LYS A 8 -37.86 -10.45 -10.80
N GLU A 9 -38.54 -11.34 -11.51
CA GLU A 9 -38.39 -11.47 -12.97
C GLU A 9 -38.89 -10.22 -13.71
N LYS A 10 -39.96 -9.59 -13.23
CA LYS A 10 -40.47 -8.33 -13.79
C LYS A 10 -39.57 -7.12 -13.48
N ALA A 11 -38.83 -7.16 -12.36
CA ALA A 11 -37.94 -6.07 -11.97
C ALA A 11 -36.66 -6.00 -12.82
N VAL A 12 -36.10 -7.14 -13.27
CA VAL A 12 -34.83 -7.17 -13.99
C VAL A 12 -34.84 -6.32 -15.27
N PRO A 13 -35.85 -6.37 -16.17
CA PRO A 13 -35.91 -5.50 -17.34
C PRO A 13 -35.92 -4.00 -17.00
N LEU A 14 -36.64 -3.62 -15.93
CA LEU A 14 -36.70 -2.23 -15.48
C LEU A 14 -35.34 -1.77 -14.95
N ILE A 15 -34.69 -2.60 -14.15
CA ILE A 15 -33.34 -2.33 -13.61
C ILE A 15 -32.33 -2.25 -14.74
N SER A 16 -32.35 -3.16 -15.71
CA SER A 16 -31.48 -3.10 -16.90
C SER A 16 -31.67 -1.79 -17.68
N ARG A 17 -32.92 -1.36 -17.88
CA ARG A 17 -33.23 -0.09 -18.55
C ARG A 17 -32.75 1.12 -17.76
N LEU A 18 -32.92 1.12 -16.44
CA LEU A 18 -32.40 2.17 -15.57
C LEU A 18 -30.88 2.25 -15.69
N LEU A 19 -30.19 1.11 -15.51
CA LEU A 19 -28.74 1.03 -15.50
C LEU A 19 -28.11 1.42 -16.84
N TYR A 20 -28.80 1.18 -17.96
CA TYR A 20 -28.37 1.66 -19.28
C TYR A 20 -28.13 3.18 -19.30
N TYR A 21 -28.92 3.97 -18.57
CA TYR A 21 -28.72 5.42 -18.44
C TYR A 21 -27.75 5.82 -17.32
N VAL A 22 -27.45 4.91 -16.40
CA VAL A 22 -26.52 5.14 -15.28
C VAL A 22 -25.06 4.91 -15.70
N PHE A 23 -24.80 3.85 -16.47
CA PHE A 23 -23.43 3.48 -16.85
C PHE A 23 -22.64 4.55 -17.63
N PRO A 24 -23.23 5.43 -18.45
CA PRO A 24 -22.49 6.55 -19.05
C PRO A 24 -21.85 7.48 -18.01
N TYR A 25 -22.52 7.72 -16.87
CA TYR A 25 -21.97 8.52 -15.78
C TYR A 25 -20.84 7.79 -15.05
N LEU A 26 -20.89 6.46 -14.98
CA LEU A 26 -19.84 5.63 -14.37
C LEU A 26 -18.60 5.45 -15.26
N ARG A 27 -18.68 5.80 -16.55
CA ARG A 27 -17.55 5.79 -17.47
C ARG A 27 -16.81 7.13 -17.53
N ASN A 28 -17.44 8.20 -17.04
CA ASN A 28 -16.92 9.55 -17.16
C ASN A 28 -16.27 9.97 -15.83
N HIS A 29 -14.94 10.03 -15.84
CA HIS A 29 -14.15 10.40 -14.68
C HIS A 29 -13.82 11.91 -14.64
N SER A 30 -14.48 12.76 -15.43
CA SER A 30 -14.25 14.20 -15.37
C SER A 30 -14.70 14.80 -14.03
N ALA A 31 -14.00 15.84 -13.56
CA ALA A 31 -14.32 16.55 -12.32
C ALA A 31 -15.77 17.10 -12.30
N TYR A 32 -16.26 17.57 -13.46
CA TYR A 32 -17.65 18.04 -13.60
C TYR A 32 -18.69 16.92 -13.38
N ASN A 33 -18.37 15.69 -13.79
CA ASN A 33 -19.28 14.55 -13.67
C ASN A 33 -19.27 13.93 -12.26
N LEU A 34 -18.33 14.30 -11.40
CA LEU A 34 -18.09 13.66 -10.10
C LEU A 34 -19.36 13.48 -9.24
N PRO A 35 -20.26 14.47 -9.09
CA PRO A 35 -21.50 14.28 -8.32
C PRO A 35 -22.42 13.20 -8.91
N SER A 36 -22.52 13.16 -10.24
CA SER A 36 -23.31 12.16 -10.96
C SER A 36 -22.66 10.77 -10.90
N PHE A 37 -21.34 10.70 -10.97
CA PHE A 37 -20.57 9.47 -10.77
C PHE A 37 -20.82 8.89 -9.37
N HIS A 38 -20.75 9.72 -8.33
CA HIS A 38 -21.00 9.32 -6.95
C HIS A 38 -22.43 8.78 -6.78
N ALA A 39 -23.44 9.55 -7.18
CA ALA A 39 -24.84 9.12 -7.08
C ALA A 39 -25.13 7.83 -7.86
N SER A 40 -24.52 7.69 -9.04
CA SER A 40 -24.62 6.48 -9.88
C SER A 40 -23.97 5.27 -9.22
N THR A 41 -22.82 5.46 -8.58
CA THR A 41 -22.09 4.39 -7.89
C THR A 41 -22.85 3.94 -6.65
N GLN A 42 -23.40 4.87 -5.87
CA GLN A 42 -24.24 4.57 -4.71
C GLN A 42 -25.52 3.81 -5.10
N LEU A 43 -26.18 4.20 -6.20
CA LEU A 43 -27.33 3.50 -6.75
C LEU A 43 -26.96 2.06 -7.15
N LEU A 44 -25.87 1.90 -7.90
CA LEU A 44 -25.39 0.59 -8.34
C LEU A 44 -24.99 -0.30 -7.15
N SER A 45 -24.35 0.27 -6.13
CA SER A 45 -24.02 -0.43 -4.88
C SER A 45 -25.26 -0.91 -4.15
N SER A 46 -26.34 -0.13 -4.16
CA SER A 46 -27.62 -0.52 -3.53
C SER A 46 -28.30 -1.64 -4.33
N LEU A 47 -28.25 -1.58 -5.66
CA LEU A 47 -28.84 -2.58 -6.54
C LEU A 47 -28.07 -3.90 -6.56
N SER A 48 -26.74 -3.86 -6.41
CA SER A 48 -25.87 -5.04 -6.49
C SER A 48 -26.07 -6.01 -5.32
N GLY A 49 -26.53 -5.53 -4.16
CA GLY A 49 -26.86 -6.38 -3.00
C GLY A 49 -28.02 -7.36 -3.23
N TYR A 50 -28.74 -7.20 -4.33
CA TYR A 50 -29.80 -8.12 -4.74
C TYR A 50 -29.28 -9.08 -5.81
N ALA A 51 -28.95 -10.32 -5.44
CA ALA A 51 -28.38 -11.32 -6.35
C ALA A 51 -29.14 -11.52 -7.68
N TYR A 52 -30.48 -11.32 -7.70
CA TYR A 52 -31.30 -11.45 -8.92
C TYR A 52 -31.07 -10.31 -9.93
N THR A 53 -30.53 -9.16 -9.52
CA THR A 53 -30.22 -8.02 -10.39
C THR A 53 -28.90 -8.20 -11.13
N LYS A 54 -28.06 -9.16 -10.71
CA LYS A 54 -26.72 -9.42 -11.26
C LYS A 54 -26.66 -9.38 -12.78
N ARG A 55 -27.63 -10.00 -13.45
CA ARG A 55 -27.65 -10.09 -14.92
C ARG A 55 -27.71 -8.72 -15.61
N ALA A 56 -28.23 -7.69 -14.93
CA ALA A 56 -28.36 -6.34 -15.45
C ALA A 56 -27.05 -5.53 -15.40
N TRP A 57 -26.11 -5.86 -14.50
CA TRP A 57 -24.91 -5.04 -14.27
C TRP A 57 -23.58 -5.78 -14.36
N LYS A 58 -23.52 -7.10 -14.16
CA LYS A 58 -22.27 -7.88 -14.04
C LYS A 58 -21.25 -7.56 -15.14
N LYS A 59 -21.70 -7.59 -16.40
CA LYS A 59 -20.81 -7.38 -17.55
C LYS A 59 -20.23 -5.97 -17.55
N GLU A 60 -21.08 -4.98 -17.42
CA GLU A 60 -20.69 -3.56 -17.44
C GLU A 60 -19.78 -3.22 -16.26
N VAL A 61 -20.06 -3.76 -15.07
CA VAL A 61 -19.21 -3.62 -13.88
C VAL A 61 -17.84 -4.27 -14.09
N LEU A 62 -17.77 -5.46 -14.67
CA LEU A 62 -16.50 -6.10 -14.98
C LEU A 62 -15.72 -5.29 -16.03
N ASP A 63 -16.39 -4.76 -17.05
CA ASP A 63 -15.78 -3.90 -18.07
C ASP A 63 -15.23 -2.60 -17.44
N LEU A 64 -15.99 -1.96 -16.54
CA LEU A 64 -15.53 -0.78 -15.79
C LEU A 64 -14.36 -1.13 -14.87
N PHE A 65 -14.42 -2.25 -14.16
CA PHE A 65 -13.34 -2.68 -13.28
C PHE A 65 -12.04 -2.95 -14.04
N MET A 66 -12.13 -3.41 -15.29
CA MET A 66 -10.97 -3.61 -16.17
C MET A 66 -10.53 -2.34 -16.91
N ASP A 67 -11.27 -1.25 -16.80
CA ASP A 67 -10.92 0.02 -17.43
C ASP A 67 -9.70 0.66 -16.74
N PRO A 68 -8.67 1.11 -17.47
CA PRO A 68 -7.47 1.71 -16.87
C PRO A 68 -7.76 2.87 -15.91
N ALA A 69 -8.77 3.69 -16.20
CA ALA A 69 -9.17 4.84 -15.40
C ALA A 69 -10.05 4.46 -14.20
N PHE A 70 -10.31 3.17 -13.96
CA PHE A 70 -11.20 2.71 -12.88
C PHE A 70 -10.95 3.41 -11.54
N PHE A 71 -9.69 3.52 -11.13
CA PHE A 71 -9.29 4.09 -9.84
C PHE A 71 -9.25 5.63 -9.80
N GLN A 72 -9.53 6.31 -10.91
CA GLN A 72 -9.71 7.77 -10.96
C GLN A 72 -11.09 8.12 -10.39
N MET A 73 -11.24 8.05 -9.08
CA MET A 73 -12.51 8.31 -8.39
C MET A 73 -12.27 9.02 -7.05
N ASP A 74 -13.32 9.59 -6.46
CA ASP A 74 -13.26 10.19 -5.13
C ASP A 74 -13.59 9.16 -4.02
N THR A 75 -14.26 9.61 -2.95
CA THR A 75 -14.78 8.77 -1.87
C THR A 75 -15.80 7.72 -2.33
N SER A 76 -16.20 7.71 -3.62
CA SER A 76 -17.00 6.64 -4.24
C SER A 76 -16.34 5.25 -4.16
N CYS A 77 -15.04 5.17 -3.85
CA CYS A 77 -14.29 3.94 -3.63
C CYS A 77 -15.00 2.97 -2.65
N ILE A 78 -15.59 3.48 -1.57
CA ILE A 78 -16.33 2.67 -0.59
C ILE A 78 -17.51 1.91 -1.22
N HIS A 79 -18.23 2.53 -2.17
CA HIS A 79 -19.34 1.92 -2.87
C HIS A 79 -18.85 0.88 -3.88
N TRP A 80 -17.74 1.15 -4.55
CA TRP A 80 -17.09 0.17 -5.42
C TRP A 80 -16.61 -1.06 -4.67
N ARG A 81 -16.15 -0.92 -3.42
CA ARG A 81 -15.82 -2.04 -2.55
C ARG A 81 -17.00 -3.01 -2.42
N THR A 82 -18.19 -2.48 -2.12
CA THR A 82 -19.43 -3.28 -2.02
C THR A 82 -19.83 -3.89 -3.37
N ILE A 83 -19.73 -3.13 -4.47
CA ILE A 83 -20.06 -3.64 -5.81
C ILE A 83 -19.15 -4.81 -6.20
N ILE A 84 -17.84 -4.70 -5.96
CA ILE A 84 -16.85 -5.73 -6.28
C ILE A 84 -17.04 -6.95 -5.38
N ASP A 85 -17.36 -6.79 -4.09
CA ASP A 85 -17.70 -7.93 -3.24
C ASP A 85 -18.91 -8.70 -3.79
N HIS A 86 -20.01 -8.02 -4.10
CA HIS A 86 -21.18 -8.67 -4.72
C HIS A 86 -20.86 -9.33 -6.06
N LEU A 87 -20.01 -8.69 -6.88
CA LEU A 87 -19.55 -9.25 -8.15
C LEU A 87 -18.83 -10.59 -7.94
N LEU A 88 -17.94 -10.66 -6.95
CA LEU A 88 -17.11 -11.83 -6.67
C LEU A 88 -17.87 -12.94 -5.92
N THR A 89 -18.80 -12.58 -5.03
CA THR A 89 -19.56 -13.54 -4.22
C THR A 89 -20.71 -14.19 -5.00
N HIS A 90 -21.33 -13.46 -5.93
CA HIS A 90 -22.41 -14.02 -6.76
C HIS A 90 -21.91 -14.89 -7.92
N GLU A 91 -20.58 -15.02 -8.11
CA GLU A 91 -19.93 -15.74 -9.22
C GLU A 91 -18.76 -16.60 -8.72
N LYS A 92 -19.04 -17.88 -8.44
CA LYS A 92 -18.10 -18.81 -7.77
C LYS A 92 -16.68 -18.88 -8.36
N THR A 93 -16.51 -18.69 -9.66
CA THR A 93 -15.19 -18.78 -10.31
C THR A 93 -14.50 -17.43 -10.44
N MET A 94 -15.22 -16.32 -10.30
CA MET A 94 -14.73 -15.02 -10.73
C MET A 94 -13.49 -14.56 -9.97
N PHE A 95 -13.42 -14.80 -8.66
CA PHE A 95 -12.23 -14.49 -7.88
C PHE A 95 -11.01 -15.27 -8.40
N LYS A 96 -11.18 -16.59 -8.61
CA LYS A 96 -10.12 -17.45 -9.16
C LYS A 96 -9.71 -16.99 -10.56
N ASP A 97 -10.65 -16.62 -11.40
CA ASP A 97 -10.41 -16.15 -12.77
C ASP A 97 -9.63 -14.83 -12.76
N LEU A 98 -10.02 -13.88 -11.90
CA LEU A 98 -9.34 -12.59 -11.70
C LEU A 98 -7.90 -12.77 -11.20
N MET A 99 -7.67 -13.68 -10.25
CA MET A 99 -6.32 -13.98 -9.77
C MET A 99 -5.46 -14.65 -10.84
N ASN A 100 -6.05 -15.42 -11.76
CA ASN A 100 -5.33 -16.05 -12.85
C ASN A 100 -5.13 -15.16 -14.09
N MET A 101 -5.78 -14.01 -14.16
CA MET A 101 -5.63 -13.07 -15.27
C MET A 101 -4.16 -12.66 -15.46
N GLN A 102 -3.79 -12.50 -16.73
CA GLN A 102 -2.51 -11.94 -17.13
C GLN A 102 -2.66 -10.44 -17.40
N SER A 103 -1.58 -9.67 -17.25
CA SER A 103 -1.59 -8.22 -17.48
C SER A 103 -2.07 -7.82 -18.88
N SER A 104 -1.84 -8.69 -19.87
CA SER A 104 -2.34 -8.57 -21.25
C SER A 104 -3.87 -8.56 -21.38
N SER A 105 -4.61 -8.92 -20.33
CA SER A 105 -6.07 -8.90 -20.31
C SER A 105 -6.65 -7.49 -20.16
N LEU A 106 -5.85 -6.52 -19.73
CA LEU A 106 -6.23 -5.10 -19.74
C LEU A 106 -6.21 -4.60 -21.19
N LYS A 107 -7.24 -3.85 -21.61
CA LYS A 107 -7.43 -3.32 -22.98
C LYS A 107 -6.44 -2.18 -23.32
N LEU A 108 -5.15 -2.41 -23.09
CA LEU A 108 -4.05 -1.47 -23.29
C LEU A 108 -2.89 -2.15 -24.03
N PHE A 109 -1.91 -1.37 -24.49
CA PHE A 109 -0.66 -1.92 -25.04
C PHE A 109 0.18 -2.59 -23.94
N PRO A 110 0.75 -3.79 -24.18
CA PRO A 110 1.54 -4.51 -23.19
C PRO A 110 2.65 -3.66 -22.56
N SER A 111 2.60 -3.45 -21.24
CA SER A 111 3.60 -2.67 -20.50
C SER A 111 3.74 -3.16 -19.06
N PHE A 112 4.86 -2.80 -18.39
CA PHE A 112 5.05 -3.07 -16.95
C PHE A 112 4.01 -2.33 -16.09
N GLU A 113 3.45 -1.24 -16.60
CA GLU A 113 2.40 -0.48 -15.96
C GLU A 113 1.08 -1.27 -15.87
N GLN A 114 0.75 -2.06 -16.91
CA GLN A 114 -0.41 -2.96 -16.87
C GLN A 114 -0.32 -3.99 -15.75
N LYS A 115 0.89 -4.49 -15.49
CA LYS A 115 1.14 -5.46 -14.43
C LYS A 115 0.87 -4.85 -13.06
N ALA A 116 1.35 -3.63 -12.82
CA ALA A 116 1.04 -2.87 -11.60
C ALA A 116 -0.47 -2.60 -11.49
N MET A 117 -1.12 -2.16 -12.57
CA MET A 117 -2.56 -1.92 -12.64
C MET A 117 -3.40 -3.16 -12.32
N LEU A 118 -3.04 -4.33 -12.85
CA LEU A 118 -3.73 -5.58 -12.56
C LEU A 118 -3.52 -6.02 -11.10
N LEU A 119 -2.30 -5.87 -10.58
CA LEU A 119 -2.00 -6.20 -9.19
C LEU A 119 -2.79 -5.32 -8.21
N LYS A 120 -2.94 -4.02 -8.52
CA LYS A 120 -3.82 -3.10 -7.78
C LYS A 120 -5.27 -3.59 -7.76
N ARG A 121 -5.80 -4.09 -8.89
CA ARG A 121 -7.16 -4.67 -8.97
C ARG A 121 -7.30 -5.96 -8.15
N GLN A 122 -6.30 -6.83 -8.20
CA GLN A 122 -6.28 -8.06 -7.40
C GLN A 122 -6.24 -7.75 -5.90
N ALA A 123 -5.46 -6.75 -5.49
CA ALA A 123 -5.48 -6.23 -4.12
C ALA A 123 -6.85 -5.67 -3.75
N PHE A 124 -7.47 -4.87 -4.62
CA PHE A 124 -8.81 -4.30 -4.37
C PHE A 124 -9.89 -5.37 -4.24
N ALA A 125 -9.81 -6.45 -5.02
CA ALA A 125 -10.72 -7.58 -4.94
C ALA A 125 -10.63 -8.29 -3.57
N VAL A 126 -9.42 -8.51 -3.05
CA VAL A 126 -9.25 -9.07 -1.70
C VAL A 126 -9.71 -8.08 -0.63
N PHE A 127 -9.43 -6.79 -0.81
CA PHE A 127 -9.85 -5.73 0.11
C PHE A 127 -11.38 -5.60 0.22
N SER A 128 -12.08 -5.94 -0.87
CA SER A 128 -13.54 -5.85 -0.97
C SER A 128 -14.27 -6.90 -0.16
N GLY A 129 -13.66 -8.07 0.06
CA GLY A 129 -14.26 -9.14 0.85
C GLY A 129 -14.19 -8.89 2.35
N GLU A 130 -14.94 -9.71 3.08
CA GLU A 130 -14.86 -9.81 4.54
C GLU A 130 -13.53 -10.45 5.00
N ILE A 131 -13.25 -10.33 6.30
CA ILE A 131 -12.08 -10.98 6.92
C ILE A 131 -12.14 -12.48 6.67
N ASP A 132 -11.02 -13.04 6.19
CA ASP A 132 -10.80 -14.44 5.83
C ASP A 132 -11.67 -14.98 4.69
N GLN A 133 -12.44 -14.14 3.98
CA GLN A 133 -13.28 -14.56 2.85
C GLN A 133 -12.48 -15.32 1.77
N TYR A 134 -11.23 -14.93 1.55
CA TYR A 134 -10.37 -15.47 0.51
C TYR A 134 -9.19 -16.32 1.02
N HIS A 135 -9.16 -16.71 2.30
CA HIS A 135 -8.01 -17.43 2.88
C HIS A 135 -7.71 -18.77 2.18
N LEU A 136 -8.73 -19.47 1.67
CA LEU A 136 -8.55 -20.72 0.91
C LEU A 136 -7.82 -20.51 -0.43
N TYR A 137 -7.81 -19.29 -0.96
CA TYR A 137 -7.10 -18.93 -2.18
C TYR A 137 -5.69 -18.41 -1.91
N LEU A 138 -5.20 -18.42 -0.66
CA LEU A 138 -3.83 -17.97 -0.35
C LEU A 138 -2.73 -18.66 -1.16
N PRO A 139 -2.79 -19.98 -1.46
CA PRO A 139 -1.80 -20.58 -2.34
C PRO A 139 -1.75 -19.92 -3.72
N LEU A 140 -2.92 -19.60 -4.29
CA LEU A 140 -3.03 -18.91 -5.58
C LEU A 140 -2.54 -17.46 -5.49
N ILE A 141 -2.90 -16.75 -4.41
CA ILE A 141 -2.41 -15.38 -4.15
C ILE A 141 -0.88 -15.40 -4.02
N GLN A 142 -0.32 -16.35 -3.27
CA GLN A 142 1.13 -16.51 -3.08
C GLN A 142 1.86 -16.80 -4.39
N GLU A 143 1.32 -17.69 -5.24
CA GLU A 143 1.84 -17.95 -6.58
C GLU A 143 1.90 -16.64 -7.39
N ARG A 144 0.81 -15.88 -7.41
CA ARG A 144 0.75 -14.61 -8.12
C ARG A 144 1.73 -13.58 -7.59
N LEU A 145 1.84 -13.41 -6.28
CA LEU A 145 2.81 -12.50 -5.67
C LEU A 145 4.24 -12.90 -6.06
N THR A 146 4.57 -14.19 -5.98
CA THR A 146 5.91 -14.70 -6.31
C THR A 146 6.24 -14.55 -7.79
N ASP A 147 5.27 -14.80 -8.69
CA ASP A 147 5.47 -14.60 -10.13
C ASP A 147 5.69 -13.13 -10.48
N ASN A 148 5.01 -12.21 -9.78
CA ASN A 148 5.21 -10.77 -9.97
C ASN A 148 6.61 -10.31 -9.53
N LEU A 149 7.25 -11.00 -8.57
CA LEU A 149 8.61 -10.70 -8.11
C LEU A 149 9.71 -11.23 -9.05
N ARG A 150 9.48 -12.35 -9.74
CA ARG A 150 10.52 -13.02 -10.54
C ARG A 150 10.87 -12.31 -11.85
N ILE A 151 9.87 -11.88 -12.61
CA ILE A 151 10.06 -11.41 -13.99
C ILE A 151 9.43 -10.03 -14.16
N GLY A 152 10.20 -9.04 -14.61
CA GLY A 152 9.67 -7.71 -14.88
C GLY A 152 9.25 -6.97 -13.61
N TYR A 153 10.08 -7.07 -12.57
CA TYR A 153 9.93 -6.26 -11.35
C TYR A 153 10.34 -4.82 -11.67
N THR A 154 9.48 -3.87 -11.32
CA THR A 154 9.69 -2.42 -11.48
C THR A 154 9.19 -1.73 -10.23
N SER A 155 9.65 -0.51 -9.95
CA SER A 155 9.23 0.24 -8.76
C SER A 155 7.71 0.42 -8.68
N SER A 156 7.04 0.58 -9.82
CA SER A 156 5.57 0.63 -9.90
C SER A 156 4.91 -0.68 -9.48
N VAL A 157 5.46 -1.84 -9.88
CA VAL A 157 4.94 -3.16 -9.44
C VAL A 157 5.21 -3.36 -7.95
N GLY A 158 6.41 -3.05 -7.47
CA GLY A 158 6.77 -3.14 -6.05
C GLY A 158 5.87 -2.27 -5.15
N ALA A 159 5.54 -1.05 -5.60
CA ALA A 159 4.60 -0.19 -4.89
C ALA A 159 3.22 -0.85 -4.72
N GLN A 160 2.70 -1.51 -5.78
CA GLN A 160 1.43 -2.22 -5.73
C GLN A 160 1.51 -3.54 -4.95
N MET A 161 2.68 -4.20 -4.91
CA MET A 161 2.93 -5.36 -4.04
C MET A 161 2.80 -4.98 -2.56
N PHE A 162 3.40 -3.86 -2.14
CA PHE A 162 3.26 -3.38 -0.75
C PHE A 162 1.83 -2.96 -0.41
N LEU A 163 1.08 -2.37 -1.34
CA LEU A 163 -0.35 -2.13 -1.16
C LEU A 163 -1.11 -3.45 -0.94
N PHE A 164 -0.82 -4.48 -1.76
CA PHE A 164 -1.45 -5.79 -1.60
C PHE A 164 -1.06 -6.45 -0.27
N PHE A 165 0.19 -6.34 0.17
CA PHE A 165 0.59 -6.85 1.48
C PHE A 165 -0.19 -6.19 2.62
N ARG A 166 -0.42 -4.87 2.57
CA ARG A 166 -1.24 -4.17 3.57
C ARG A 166 -2.69 -4.64 3.56
N VAL A 167 -3.27 -4.86 2.38
CA VAL A 167 -4.62 -5.47 2.26
C VAL A 167 -4.65 -6.84 2.90
N LEU A 168 -3.64 -7.69 2.66
CA LEU A 168 -3.56 -9.01 3.26
C LEU A 168 -3.47 -8.96 4.78
N LEU A 169 -2.71 -8.01 5.35
CA LEU A 169 -2.67 -7.81 6.81
C LEU A 169 -4.05 -7.44 7.39
N LEU A 170 -4.87 -6.69 6.65
CA LEU A 170 -6.20 -6.24 7.10
C LEU A 170 -7.31 -7.28 6.87
N ARG A 171 -7.17 -8.16 5.88
CA ARG A 171 -8.22 -9.08 5.44
C ARG A 171 -7.96 -10.54 5.76
N ILE A 172 -6.72 -10.94 6.05
CA ILE A 172 -6.37 -12.33 6.34
C ILE A 172 -5.86 -12.42 7.77
N SER A 173 -6.46 -13.33 8.54
CA SER A 173 -6.07 -13.56 9.92
C SER A 173 -4.60 -14.01 10.01
N PRO A 174 -3.87 -13.59 11.06
CA PRO A 174 -2.42 -13.82 11.19
C PRO A 174 -1.98 -15.28 11.03
N GLN A 175 -2.80 -16.21 11.52
CA GLN A 175 -2.55 -17.65 11.42
C GLN A 175 -2.39 -18.15 9.97
N HIS A 176 -3.12 -17.54 9.04
CA HIS A 176 -3.11 -17.94 7.64
C HIS A 176 -1.98 -17.28 6.84
N LEU A 177 -1.39 -16.18 7.35
CA LEU A 177 -0.32 -15.43 6.67
C LEU A 177 1.08 -16.03 6.83
N THR A 178 1.23 -17.11 7.60
CA THR A 178 2.53 -17.69 7.97
C THR A 178 3.46 -17.94 6.77
N SER A 179 2.94 -18.46 5.65
CA SER A 179 3.76 -18.75 4.44
C SER A 179 4.12 -17.50 3.62
N LEU A 180 3.38 -16.39 3.79
CA LEU A 180 3.58 -15.15 3.04
C LEU A 180 4.55 -14.20 3.74
N TRP A 181 4.70 -14.30 5.06
CA TRP A 181 5.60 -13.43 5.83
C TRP A 181 7.05 -13.40 5.31
N PRO A 182 7.70 -14.53 4.99
CA PRO A 182 9.05 -14.51 4.42
C PRO A 182 9.14 -13.68 3.13
N ILE A 183 8.10 -13.75 2.28
CA ILE A 183 8.04 -12.96 1.04
C ILE A 183 7.92 -11.47 1.39
N MET A 184 6.94 -11.11 2.22
CA MET A 184 6.68 -9.70 2.60
C MET A 184 7.91 -9.04 3.23
N VAL A 185 8.59 -9.74 4.14
CA VAL A 185 9.77 -9.24 4.84
C VAL A 185 10.97 -9.13 3.91
N THR A 186 11.20 -10.13 3.07
CA THR A 186 12.32 -10.10 2.11
C THR A 186 12.20 -8.92 1.16
N GLU A 187 10.99 -8.66 0.63
CA GLU A 187 10.74 -7.52 -0.24
C GLU A 187 10.93 -6.18 0.47
N LEU A 188 10.50 -6.06 1.72
CA LEU A 188 10.71 -4.86 2.53
C LEU A 188 12.21 -4.61 2.78
N ILE A 189 12.97 -5.65 3.12
CA ILE A 189 14.42 -5.58 3.31
C ILE A 189 15.10 -5.14 2.00
N GLN A 190 14.79 -5.79 0.88
CA GLN A 190 15.38 -5.45 -0.42
C GLN A 190 15.10 -4.00 -0.82
N THR A 191 13.85 -3.54 -0.61
CA THR A 191 13.47 -2.16 -0.91
C THR A 191 14.20 -1.15 -0.03
N PHE A 192 14.43 -1.46 1.25
CA PHE A 192 15.20 -0.60 2.13
C PHE A 192 16.69 -0.61 1.83
N ILE A 193 17.26 -1.74 1.41
CA ILE A 193 18.64 -1.78 0.89
C ILE A 193 18.76 -0.89 -0.34
N GLN A 194 17.81 -0.98 -1.29
CA GLN A 194 17.79 -0.13 -2.46
C GLN A 194 17.70 1.37 -2.08
N LEU A 195 16.86 1.73 -1.11
CA LEU A 195 16.79 3.10 -0.60
C LEU A 195 18.12 3.57 0.02
N GLU A 196 18.81 2.71 0.76
CA GLU A 196 20.13 3.03 1.31
C GLU A 196 21.17 3.27 0.20
N GLU A 197 21.14 2.47 -0.87
CA GLU A 197 22.01 2.62 -2.04
C GLU A 197 21.74 3.96 -2.76
N ASP A 198 20.48 4.27 -3.07
CA ASP A 198 20.07 5.53 -3.72
C ASP A 198 20.41 6.78 -2.89
N LEU A 199 20.42 6.64 -1.56
CA LEU A 199 20.85 7.71 -0.66
C LEU A 199 22.37 7.84 -0.58
N THR A 200 23.13 6.78 -0.84
CA THR A 200 24.60 6.78 -0.82
C THR A 200 25.21 7.27 -2.13
N ASP A 201 24.51 7.09 -3.25
CA ASP A 201 24.97 7.56 -4.56
C ASP A 201 25.07 9.09 -4.63
N GLU A 202 26.30 9.59 -4.46
CA GLU A 202 26.70 10.97 -4.75
C GLU A 202 26.72 11.21 -6.27
N PRO A 203 26.24 12.37 -6.77
CA PRO A 203 26.41 12.72 -8.17
C PRO A 203 27.92 12.94 -8.42
N ALA A 204 28.52 12.01 -9.17
CA ALA A 204 29.93 11.95 -9.54
C ALA A 204 30.64 13.31 -9.63
N LYS A 205 31.31 13.72 -8.55
CA LYS A 205 32.49 14.58 -8.63
C LYS A 205 33.64 13.73 -9.16
N ASN A 206 33.76 13.57 -10.49
CA ASN A 206 35.06 13.33 -11.12
C ASN A 206 35.03 13.58 -12.63
N ASN A 207 35.60 14.73 -13.01
CA ASN A 207 36.15 14.97 -14.34
C ASN A 207 37.20 13.89 -14.68
N ARG A 208 36.91 12.97 -15.61
CA ARG A 208 37.92 12.44 -16.54
C ARG A 208 37.31 12.21 -17.92
N LYS A 209 37.84 12.98 -18.89
CA LYS A 209 37.68 12.84 -20.34
C LYS A 209 37.75 11.37 -20.78
N MET A 210 36.86 10.93 -21.69
CA MET A 210 37.20 10.52 -23.07
C MET A 210 36.01 9.92 -23.84
N SER A 211 35.70 10.55 -24.99
CA SER A 211 35.16 10.01 -26.25
C SER A 211 33.68 9.55 -26.40
N ARG A 212 32.96 10.32 -27.24
CA ARG A 212 32.03 9.97 -28.36
C ARG A 212 31.44 8.53 -28.32
N GLN A 213 30.11 8.32 -28.47
CA GLN A 213 29.33 8.71 -29.64
C GLN A 213 27.81 8.43 -29.46
N LYS A 214 27.00 9.37 -29.96
CA LYS A 214 25.61 9.33 -30.49
C LYS A 214 24.40 9.07 -29.58
N ALA A 215 23.60 10.13 -29.51
CA ALA A 215 22.24 10.24 -29.02
C ALA A 215 21.22 9.45 -29.85
N SER A 216 20.19 8.95 -29.17
CA SER A 216 18.82 8.92 -29.69
C SER A 216 17.89 9.48 -28.61
N SER A 217 16.97 10.31 -29.06
CA SER A 217 16.16 11.28 -28.33
C SER A 217 14.94 10.69 -27.64
N ASN A 218 14.76 11.01 -26.36
CA ASN A 218 13.51 11.59 -25.85
C ASN A 218 13.82 12.36 -24.56
N GLY A 219 13.65 13.68 -24.61
CA GLY A 219 14.08 14.60 -23.58
C GLY A 219 13.09 14.66 -22.43
N SER A 220 13.50 14.14 -21.28
CA SER A 220 13.27 14.80 -19.99
C SER A 220 14.64 15.16 -19.45
N ALA A 221 14.83 16.44 -19.11
CA ALA A 221 16.06 16.90 -18.49
C ALA A 221 16.24 16.13 -17.18
N ARG A 222 17.31 15.33 -17.10
CA ARG A 222 17.76 14.72 -15.84
C ARG A 222 18.13 15.86 -14.89
N PHE A 223 17.27 16.18 -13.93
CA PHE A 223 17.70 16.95 -12.78
C PHE A 223 18.72 16.09 -12.01
N LEU A 224 19.92 16.63 -11.85
CA LEU A 224 21.02 15.99 -11.16
C LEU A 224 20.62 15.66 -9.70
N GLY A 225 20.59 14.37 -9.36
CA GLY A 225 20.57 13.91 -7.96
C GLY A 225 19.21 13.64 -7.32
N ASP A 226 18.10 13.69 -8.07
CA ASP A 226 16.76 13.42 -7.53
C ASP A 226 16.30 11.98 -7.84
N ILE A 227 15.76 11.30 -6.83
CA ILE A 227 15.23 9.93 -6.91
C ILE A 227 14.04 9.92 -7.88
N HIS A 228 13.93 8.91 -8.75
CA HIS A 228 12.86 8.90 -9.75
C HIS A 228 11.47 8.78 -9.08
N GLN A 229 10.44 9.41 -9.64
CA GLN A 229 9.10 9.43 -9.03
C GLN A 229 8.52 8.03 -8.75
N ASN A 230 8.83 7.05 -9.61
CA ASN A 230 8.41 5.66 -9.41
C ASN A 230 9.12 5.00 -8.22
N GLU A 231 10.38 5.35 -7.95
CA GLU A 231 11.15 4.87 -6.79
C GLU A 231 10.64 5.54 -5.51
N LEU A 232 10.38 6.85 -5.55
CA LEU A 232 9.73 7.55 -4.44
C LEU A 232 8.38 6.91 -4.06
N THR A 233 7.59 6.52 -5.06
CA THR A 233 6.32 5.81 -4.85
C THR A 233 6.54 4.43 -4.21
N LEU A 234 7.56 3.68 -4.66
CA LEU A 234 7.97 2.42 -4.06
C LEU A 234 8.37 2.59 -2.59
N TYR A 235 9.24 3.56 -2.29
CA TYR A 235 9.73 3.82 -0.93
C TYR A 235 8.62 4.26 0.02
N LEU A 236 7.71 5.12 -0.45
CA LEU A 236 6.53 5.48 0.32
C LEU A 236 5.67 4.25 0.62
N SER A 237 5.38 3.40 -0.37
CA SER A 237 4.57 2.20 -0.18
C SER A 237 5.21 1.20 0.80
N ALA A 238 6.54 1.03 0.73
CA ALA A 238 7.29 0.21 1.68
C ALA A 238 7.20 0.77 3.11
N CYS A 239 7.35 2.09 3.28
CA CYS A 239 7.21 2.75 4.57
C CYS A 239 5.80 2.62 5.14
N LYS A 240 4.76 2.77 4.30
CA LYS A 240 3.35 2.54 4.70
C LYS A 240 3.10 1.09 5.12
N PHE A 241 3.74 0.12 4.46
CA PHE A 241 3.65 -1.28 4.87
C PHE A 241 4.30 -1.50 6.24
N LEU A 242 5.50 -0.96 6.47
CA LEU A 242 6.15 -1.02 7.78
C LEU A 242 5.30 -0.34 8.87
N ASP A 243 4.75 0.84 8.60
CA ASP A 243 3.89 1.58 9.53
C ASP A 243 2.62 0.80 9.88
N THR A 244 1.99 0.21 8.85
CA THR A 244 0.84 -0.69 9.02
C THR A 244 1.23 -1.85 9.93
N ALA A 245 2.33 -2.53 9.64
CA ALA A 245 2.82 -3.62 10.46
C ALA A 245 3.05 -3.16 11.92
N LEU A 246 3.76 -2.06 12.15
CA LEU A 246 4.02 -1.58 13.51
C LEU A 246 2.76 -1.16 14.28
N SER A 247 1.68 -0.83 13.58
CA SER A 247 0.39 -0.42 14.15
C SER A 247 -0.47 -1.60 14.62
N PHE A 248 -0.19 -2.84 14.19
CA PHE A 248 -0.95 -3.99 14.65
C PHE A 248 -0.62 -4.34 16.11
N PRO A 249 -1.62 -4.72 16.91
CA PRO A 249 -1.40 -5.26 18.26
C PRO A 249 -0.42 -6.45 18.23
N SER A 250 0.50 -6.51 19.19
CA SER A 250 1.57 -7.53 19.21
C SER A 250 1.05 -8.97 19.27
N ASP A 251 -0.10 -9.18 19.90
CA ASP A 251 -0.80 -10.47 19.97
C ASP A 251 -1.29 -10.95 18.60
N LYS A 252 -1.66 -10.02 17.72
CA LYS A 252 -2.09 -10.30 16.34
C LYS A 252 -0.94 -10.38 15.35
N MET A 253 0.30 -10.09 15.75
CA MET A 253 1.40 -10.05 14.78
C MET A 253 2.73 -10.58 15.33
N GLN A 254 2.66 -11.78 15.90
CA GLN A 254 3.79 -12.48 16.52
C GLN A 254 4.94 -12.75 15.53
N LEU A 255 4.62 -13.13 14.29
CA LEU A 255 5.64 -13.42 13.27
C LEU A 255 6.45 -12.17 12.92
N PHE A 256 5.79 -11.01 12.77
CA PHE A 256 6.51 -9.75 12.54
C PHE A 256 7.43 -9.38 13.71
N GLN A 257 7.07 -9.70 14.96
CA GLN A 257 7.94 -9.44 16.12
C GLN A 257 9.31 -10.13 15.96
N MET A 258 9.37 -11.28 15.26
CA MET A 258 10.63 -11.99 15.00
C MET A 258 11.54 -11.26 13.98
N TYR A 259 10.98 -10.42 13.12
CA TYR A 259 11.69 -9.66 12.09
C TYR A 259 11.88 -8.17 12.44
N ARG A 260 11.13 -7.69 13.43
CA ARG A 260 11.05 -6.29 13.83
C ARG A 260 12.41 -5.66 14.12
N TRP A 261 13.32 -6.42 14.72
CA TRP A 261 14.70 -6.00 15.02
C TRP A 261 15.49 -5.56 13.78
N ALA A 262 15.18 -6.09 12.60
CA ALA A 262 15.86 -5.72 11.35
C ALA A 262 15.48 -4.31 10.89
N PHE A 263 14.32 -3.82 11.30
CA PHE A 263 13.78 -2.53 10.83
C PHE A 263 13.96 -1.42 11.85
N VAL A 264 13.67 -1.69 13.12
CA VAL A 264 13.53 -0.67 14.17
C VAL A 264 14.53 -0.91 15.31
N PRO A 265 15.18 0.13 15.86
CA PRO A 265 16.11 -0.02 16.99
C PRO A 265 15.36 -0.33 18.29
N GLU A 266 15.46 -1.58 18.76
CA GLU A 266 14.85 -2.02 20.04
C GLU A 266 15.78 -1.84 21.25
N VAL A 267 17.08 -1.71 21.02
CA VAL A 267 18.12 -1.56 22.05
C VAL A 267 19.00 -0.37 21.68
N ASP A 268 19.48 0.34 22.69
CA ASP A 268 20.34 1.49 22.50
C ASP A 268 21.74 1.04 22.00
N MET A 269 21.94 1.08 20.68
CA MET A 269 23.20 0.64 20.05
C MET A 269 24.40 1.54 20.42
N GLN A 270 24.15 2.72 21.01
CA GLN A 270 25.19 3.67 21.43
C GLN A 270 25.99 3.18 22.66
N SER A 271 25.44 2.30 23.50
CA SER A 271 26.21 1.74 24.63
C SER A 271 27.19 0.64 24.19
N CYS A 272 27.04 0.09 22.99
CA CYS A 272 27.90 -0.99 22.47
C CYS A 272 29.12 -0.45 21.70
N SER A 273 29.09 0.80 21.23
CA SER A 273 30.21 1.39 20.48
C SER A 273 31.45 1.67 21.34
N MET A 274 31.33 1.66 22.67
CA MET A 274 32.46 1.91 23.59
C MET A 274 33.41 0.71 23.74
N ILE A 275 33.05 -0.46 23.21
CA ILE A 275 33.84 -1.71 23.35
C ILE A 275 34.49 -2.14 22.03
N SER A 276 34.11 -1.54 20.89
CA SER A 276 34.48 -2.03 19.55
C SER A 276 35.52 -1.16 18.82
N ASP A 277 36.60 -0.75 19.50
CA ASP A 277 37.73 -0.04 18.86
C ASP A 277 38.74 -1.00 18.16
N VAL A 278 38.45 -2.31 18.09
CA VAL A 278 39.40 -3.32 17.52
C VAL A 278 38.75 -4.25 16.49
N MET A 279 37.45 -4.13 16.20
CA MET A 279 36.80 -4.99 15.21
C MET A 279 35.79 -4.17 14.42
N GLU A 280 35.87 -4.19 13.08
CA GLU A 280 34.81 -3.68 12.22
C GLU A 280 33.48 -4.30 12.67
N SER A 281 32.67 -3.56 13.42
CA SER A 281 31.33 -3.99 13.77
C SER A 281 30.58 -4.15 12.45
N PRO A 282 30.05 -5.34 12.11
CA PRO A 282 29.42 -5.54 10.82
C PRO A 282 28.27 -4.54 10.69
N ARG A 283 28.32 -3.68 9.67
CA ARG A 283 27.25 -2.72 9.31
C ARG A 283 25.88 -3.41 9.22
N GLU A 284 25.87 -4.74 9.03
CA GLU A 284 24.75 -5.67 8.96
C GLU A 284 23.91 -5.77 10.25
N CYS A 285 24.44 -5.43 11.43
CA CYS A 285 23.68 -5.53 12.69
C CYS A 285 22.83 -4.29 13.00
N LYS A 286 22.86 -3.26 12.15
CA LYS A 286 22.10 -2.02 12.37
C LYS A 286 20.74 -2.06 11.66
N PRO A 287 19.63 -1.75 12.38
CA PRO A 287 18.30 -1.73 11.77
C PRO A 287 18.21 -0.74 10.60
N HIS A 288 17.46 -1.11 9.56
CA HIS A 288 17.33 -0.32 8.33
C HIS A 288 16.88 1.12 8.57
N VAL A 289 15.87 1.36 9.43
CA VAL A 289 15.40 2.72 9.75
C VAL A 289 16.54 3.60 10.28
N ALA A 290 17.41 3.03 11.13
CA ALA A 290 18.52 3.77 11.69
C ALA A 290 19.62 4.04 10.65
N ARG A 291 19.84 3.12 9.69
CA ARG A 291 20.77 3.34 8.57
C ARG A 291 20.27 4.42 7.62
N ILE A 292 19.02 4.29 7.16
CA ILE A 292 18.36 5.26 6.28
C ILE A 292 18.35 6.64 6.92
N MET A 293 18.03 6.74 8.22
CA MET A 293 18.01 8.02 8.92
C MET A 293 19.39 8.71 8.93
N ASP A 294 20.46 7.96 9.17
CA ASP A 294 21.81 8.51 9.16
C ASP A 294 22.22 8.99 7.76
N LEU A 295 21.86 8.24 6.71
CA LEU A 295 22.09 8.64 5.32
C LEU A 295 21.29 9.90 4.94
N LEU A 296 20.03 9.99 5.37
CA LEU A 296 19.20 11.18 5.16
C LEU A 296 19.80 12.41 5.85
N LYS A 297 20.29 12.27 7.09
CA LYS A 297 21.00 13.34 7.80
C LYS A 297 22.30 13.75 7.10
N LEU A 298 23.06 12.77 6.61
CA LEU A 298 24.30 13.03 5.88
C LEU A 298 24.05 13.82 4.59
N LYS A 299 23.02 13.44 3.82
CA LYS A 299 22.71 14.00 2.50
C LYS A 299 21.98 15.35 2.56
N TYR A 300 21.06 15.52 3.52
CA TYR A 300 20.17 16.68 3.59
C TYR A 300 20.37 17.56 4.85
N GLY A 301 21.28 17.18 5.75
CA GLY A 301 21.56 17.88 6.99
C GLY A 301 20.72 17.40 8.18
N GLU A 302 21.12 17.79 9.39
CA GLU A 302 20.32 17.55 10.59
C GLU A 302 18.98 18.31 10.50
N PRO A 303 17.85 17.65 10.73
CA PRO A 303 16.57 18.34 10.75
C PRO A 303 16.54 19.27 11.96
N ASN A 304 16.27 20.57 11.73
CA ASN A 304 16.01 21.55 12.79
C ASN A 304 14.70 21.18 13.51
N ILE A 305 14.76 20.20 14.41
CA ILE A 305 13.67 19.84 15.30
C ILE A 305 13.99 20.55 16.60
N ASN A 306 13.34 21.68 16.85
CA ASN A 306 13.25 22.24 18.19
C ASN A 306 12.83 21.11 19.14
N ASP A 307 13.53 20.96 20.26
CA ASP A 307 13.30 19.98 21.34
C ASP A 307 11.88 20.07 21.94
N GLU A 308 10.83 19.77 21.17
CA GLU A 308 9.55 19.42 21.76
C GLU A 308 9.60 17.93 22.12
N PRO A 309 9.36 17.57 23.40
CA PRO A 309 9.33 16.19 23.81
C PRO A 309 8.29 15.47 22.96
N THR A 310 8.67 14.34 22.38
CA THR A 310 7.87 13.47 21.51
C THR A 310 6.49 13.23 22.14
N LYS A 311 5.54 14.12 21.85
CA LYS A 311 4.17 14.07 22.37
C LYS A 311 3.51 12.89 21.68
N ASN A 312 3.14 11.88 22.48
CA ASN A 312 2.29 10.74 22.15
C ASN A 312 2.19 10.42 20.65
N CYS A 313 3.15 9.65 20.13
CA CYS A 313 3.04 9.13 18.76
C CYS A 313 1.95 8.06 18.71
N ASP A 314 0.74 8.47 18.32
CA ASP A 314 -0.35 7.56 18.04
C ASP A 314 -0.15 7.00 16.62
N PHE A 315 0.01 5.68 16.52
CA PHE A 315 0.08 4.95 15.25
C PHE A 315 -1.31 4.90 14.57
N PRO A 316 -1.39 4.85 13.24
CA PRO A 316 -0.33 4.88 12.22
C PRO A 316 0.31 6.27 12.04
N LEU A 317 1.58 6.31 11.68
CA LEU A 317 2.39 7.53 11.56
C LEU A 317 2.32 8.19 10.17
N LEU A 318 2.02 7.43 9.11
CA LEU A 318 2.05 7.92 7.73
C LEU A 318 0.64 8.11 7.17
N ASP A 319 0.31 9.37 6.88
CA ASP A 319 -0.93 9.79 6.18
C ASP A 319 -0.62 10.55 4.87
N LEU A 320 0.41 10.11 4.14
CA LEU A 320 0.85 10.76 2.89
C LEU A 320 0.30 9.98 1.70
N HIS A 321 -0.44 10.61 0.79
CA HIS A 321 -0.92 9.93 -0.43
C HIS A 321 0.21 9.71 -1.45
N SER A 322 0.99 10.76 -1.72
CA SER A 322 2.15 10.76 -2.61
C SER A 322 3.26 11.63 -2.05
N ILE A 323 4.50 11.38 -2.46
CA ILE A 323 5.66 12.24 -2.14
C ILE A 323 6.32 12.72 -3.42
N SER A 324 6.80 13.96 -3.42
CA SER A 324 7.62 14.56 -4.48
C SER A 324 9.11 14.57 -4.12
N ASN A 325 9.46 14.36 -2.85
CA ASN A 325 10.83 14.30 -2.40
C ASN A 325 10.99 13.35 -1.20
N ILE A 326 12.11 12.61 -1.17
CA ILE A 326 12.41 11.64 -0.11
C ILE A 326 12.50 12.28 1.29
N THR A 327 12.84 13.56 1.38
CA THR A 327 12.89 14.32 2.64
C THR A 327 11.55 14.36 3.36
N GLN A 328 10.43 14.19 2.66
CA GLN A 328 9.10 14.10 3.28
C GLN A 328 8.93 12.87 4.19
N LEU A 329 9.79 11.85 4.05
CA LEU A 329 9.82 10.68 4.93
C LEU A 329 10.72 10.86 6.17
N ILE A 330 11.49 11.95 6.26
CA ILE A 330 12.36 12.24 7.41
C ILE A 330 11.61 12.23 8.75
N PRO A 331 10.42 12.85 8.90
CA PRO A 331 9.67 12.80 10.15
C PRO A 331 9.32 11.38 10.58
N PHE A 332 8.92 10.53 9.62
CA PHE A 332 8.60 9.13 9.87
C PHE A 332 9.81 8.34 10.38
N PHE A 333 10.95 8.42 9.67
CA PHE A 333 12.17 7.73 10.10
C PHE A 333 12.70 8.25 11.43
N ASN A 334 12.60 9.56 11.70
CA ASN A 334 12.97 10.14 12.99
C ASN A 334 12.11 9.61 14.14
N ILE A 335 10.78 9.57 13.96
CA ILE A 335 9.87 9.03 14.98
C ILE A 335 10.20 7.57 15.23
N LEU A 336 10.37 6.75 14.18
CA LEU A 336 10.71 5.33 14.36
C LEU A 336 12.09 5.12 14.99
N ASN A 337 13.07 5.94 14.66
CA ASN A 337 14.41 5.85 15.25
C ASN A 337 14.45 6.29 16.72
N SER A 338 13.52 7.14 17.18
CA SER A 338 13.48 7.70 18.54
C SER A 338 12.50 6.97 19.47
N ALA A 339 11.33 6.60 18.97
CA ALA A 339 10.25 5.97 19.72
C ALA A 339 10.67 4.68 20.45
N PHE A 340 11.62 3.93 19.87
CA PHE A 340 12.01 2.61 20.40
C PHE A 340 13.34 2.62 21.16
N LYS A 341 14.22 3.63 20.96
CA LYS A 341 15.43 3.82 21.79
C LYS A 341 15.09 4.16 23.25
N THR A 342 14.05 4.96 23.47
CA THR A 342 13.63 5.41 24.81
C THR A 342 13.08 4.31 25.73
N GLN A 343 12.80 3.10 25.21
CA GLN A 343 12.40 1.96 26.02
C GLN A 343 13.57 1.30 26.76
N SER A 344 14.79 1.35 26.22
CA SER A 344 15.95 0.68 26.80
C SER A 344 16.53 1.44 28.00
N GLY A 345 16.60 2.77 27.93
CA GLY A 345 17.12 3.62 29.03
C GLY A 345 16.20 3.77 30.25
N ARG A 346 14.92 3.35 30.16
CA ARG A 346 13.91 3.54 31.23
C ARG A 346 13.69 2.33 32.15
N LEU A 347 14.37 1.21 31.92
CA LEU A 347 14.29 0.03 32.81
C LEU A 347 14.98 0.23 34.18
N LEU A 348 15.65 1.37 34.40
CA LEU A 348 16.35 1.68 35.66
C LEU A 348 15.62 2.64 36.60
N ASN A 349 14.52 3.30 36.19
CA ASN A 349 13.79 4.23 37.06
C ASN A 349 12.32 3.85 37.23
N THR A 350 12.04 3.37 38.43
CA THR A 350 10.73 3.02 38.97
C THR A 350 9.83 4.26 39.07
N HIS A 351 8.54 4.03 38.81
CA HIS A 351 7.37 4.90 39.01
C HIS A 351 7.00 5.88 37.88
N ASN A 352 5.84 5.56 37.30
CA ASN A 352 5.01 6.32 36.36
C ASN A 352 5.60 6.47 34.96
N PHE A 353 5.06 5.73 33.99
CA PHE A 353 4.63 6.19 32.65
C PHE A 353 4.38 4.98 31.72
N LYS A 354 3.34 5.09 30.89
CA LYS A 354 2.73 4.00 30.10
C LYS A 354 3.75 3.35 29.16
N SER A 355 3.98 2.06 29.33
CA SER A 355 4.59 1.19 28.32
C SER A 355 3.83 1.30 27.00
N PHE A 356 4.51 1.18 25.85
CA PHE A 356 3.87 0.94 24.56
C PHE A 356 2.89 -0.25 24.59
N LYS A 357 2.99 -1.16 25.58
CA LYS A 357 1.98 -2.20 25.85
C LYS A 357 0.58 -1.65 26.17
N ASN A 358 0.45 -0.42 26.65
CA ASN A 358 -0.83 0.17 27.07
C ASN A 358 -1.54 0.98 25.97
N ILE A 359 -1.02 1.04 24.72
CA ILE A 359 -1.73 1.67 23.59
C ILE A 359 -2.87 0.77 23.09
N TYR A 360 -2.80 -0.53 23.35
CA TYR A 360 -3.77 -1.52 22.90
C TYR A 360 -4.77 -1.88 23.99
N SER A 361 -5.64 -0.95 24.41
CA SER A 361 -6.94 -1.41 24.89
C SER A 361 -7.69 -2.05 23.72
N THR A 362 -8.54 -3.06 23.96
CA THR A 362 -9.32 -3.70 22.88
C THR A 362 -10.10 -2.68 22.04
N SER A 363 -10.59 -1.60 22.68
CA SER A 363 -11.26 -0.47 22.02
C SER A 363 -10.33 0.41 21.17
N SER A 364 -9.06 0.58 21.57
CA SER A 364 -8.04 1.31 20.82
C SER A 364 -7.58 0.52 19.60
N GLY A 365 -7.36 -0.80 19.75
CA GLY A 365 -6.97 -1.67 18.63
C GLY A 365 -7.99 -1.70 17.50
N THR A 366 -9.29 -1.76 17.81
CA THR A 366 -10.34 -1.67 16.78
C THR A 366 -10.37 -0.32 16.06
N ARG A 367 -10.06 0.79 16.76
CA ARG A 367 -9.97 2.12 16.12
C ARG A 367 -8.79 2.20 15.17
N ILE A 368 -7.63 1.69 15.57
CA ILE A 368 -6.43 1.65 14.74
C ILE A 368 -6.68 0.84 13.47
N LEU A 369 -7.30 -0.35 13.59
CA LEU A 369 -7.62 -1.17 12.41
C LEU A 369 -8.56 -0.46 11.44
N LYS A 370 -9.58 0.26 11.94
CA LYS A 370 -10.47 1.06 11.08
C LYS A 370 -9.72 2.18 10.37
N LEU A 371 -8.84 2.88 11.08
CA LEU A 371 -8.02 3.94 10.50
C LEU A 371 -7.07 3.40 9.42
N LEU A 372 -6.46 2.23 9.65
CA LEU A 372 -5.64 1.56 8.64
C LEU A 372 -6.46 1.15 7.40
N GLU A 373 -7.71 0.70 7.57
CA GLU A 373 -8.62 0.44 6.45
C GLU A 373 -8.90 1.71 5.65
N GLU A 374 -9.20 2.84 6.30
CA GLU A 374 -9.41 4.14 5.64
C GLU A 374 -8.15 4.62 4.89
N TYR A 375 -6.96 4.31 5.42
CA TYR A 375 -5.69 4.66 4.77
C TYR A 375 -5.48 3.81 3.51
N VAL A 376 -5.72 2.50 3.59
CA VAL A 376 -5.63 1.59 2.44
C VAL A 376 -6.68 1.93 1.37
N GLU A 377 -7.89 2.31 1.78
CA GLU A 377 -8.95 2.75 0.85
C GLU A 377 -8.52 3.97 0.03
N ARG A 378 -7.92 4.97 0.68
CA ARG A 378 -7.39 6.17 0.01
C ARG A 378 -6.22 5.86 -0.93
N ASP A 379 -5.43 4.83 -0.64
CA ASP A 379 -4.30 4.43 -1.49
C ASP A 379 -4.73 3.69 -2.77
N PHE A 380 -6.00 3.26 -2.86
CA PHE A 380 -6.56 2.78 -4.12
C PHE A 380 -6.96 3.89 -5.07
N ILE A 381 -7.25 5.09 -4.58
CA ILE A 381 -7.66 6.22 -5.40
C ILE A 381 -6.42 6.75 -6.15
N ASP A 382 -6.53 6.96 -7.46
CA ASP A 382 -5.51 7.70 -8.21
C ASP A 382 -5.90 9.18 -8.24
N ASN A 383 -4.90 10.08 -8.12
CA ASN A 383 -5.15 11.51 -8.24
C ASN A 383 -5.88 11.79 -9.54
N MET A 384 -7.09 12.36 -9.44
CA MET A 384 -7.74 13.00 -10.58
C MET A 384 -6.76 14.07 -11.04
N GLU A 385 -6.15 13.91 -12.20
CA GLU A 385 -5.34 14.98 -12.76
C GLU A 385 -6.22 16.23 -12.71
N ASN A 386 -5.74 17.23 -11.95
CA ASN A 386 -6.27 18.57 -12.10
C ASN A 386 -5.95 18.94 -13.55
N GLU A 387 -6.86 18.65 -14.47
CA GLU A 387 -7.00 19.38 -15.72
C GLU A 387 -7.33 20.81 -15.30
N SER A 388 -6.29 21.53 -14.88
CA SER A 388 -6.34 22.94 -14.62
C SER A 388 -6.43 23.63 -15.98
N LEU A 389 -7.67 24.01 -16.30
CA LEU A 389 -8.14 25.03 -17.26
C LEU A 389 -8.05 24.69 -18.76
#